data_AF-A0A9Q3CLN9-F1
#
_entry.id   AF-A0A9Q3CLN9-F1
#
_cell.length_a   1.000
_cell.length_b   1.000
_cell.length_c   1.000
_cell.angle_alpha   90.00
_cell.angle_beta   90.00
_cell.angle_gamma   90.00
#
_symmetry.space_group_name_H-M   'P 1'
#
loop_
_entity.id
_entity.type
_entity.pdbx_description
1 polymer ?
#
loop_
_entity_poly.entity_id
_entity_poly.type
_entity_poly.pdbx_seq_one_letter_code
_entity_poly.pdbx_strand_id
1 'polypeptide(L)'
;MEYIHGTATKMTVCIDNAQHPLIIDSGAHCSIVAINYLDNHFPSLENQLFPTKAKSFNNSSGKMTSIGTIIKEIIIPNRKVNIRLNP
;
A
#
# COMPACT_ATOMS: atom_id res chain seq x y z
N MET A 1 -1.99 -6.50 -29.48
CA MET A 1 -1.92 -5.54 -28.36
C MET A 1 -2.99 -5.94 -27.36
N GLU A 2 -2.62 -6.67 -26.32
CA GLU A 2 -3.54 -6.99 -25.23
C GLU A 2 -3.70 -5.77 -24.33
N TYR A 3 -4.86 -5.14 -24.40
CA TYR A 3 -5.26 -4.10 -23.46
C TYR A 3 -5.77 -4.80 -22.19
N ILE A 4 -4.90 -4.95 -21.18
CA ILE A 4 -5.36 -5.33 -19.84
C ILE A 4 -5.95 -4.07 -19.22
N HIS A 5 -7.25 -3.83 -19.47
CA HIS A 5 -8.02 -2.81 -18.78
C HIS A 5 -8.36 -3.32 -17.37
N GLY A 6 -7.35 -3.37 -16.50
CA GLY A 6 -7.54 -3.70 -15.10
C GLY A 6 -8.20 -2.52 -14.40
N THR A 7 -9.47 -2.64 -14.03
CA THR A 7 -10.11 -1.72 -13.10
C THR A 7 -9.35 -1.83 -11.77
N ALA A 8 -8.54 -0.82 -11.45
CA ALA A 8 -7.78 -0.81 -10.20
C ALA A 8 -8.76 -0.96 -9.02
N THR A 9 -8.68 -2.08 -8.31
CA THR A 9 -9.52 -2.31 -7.13
C THR A 9 -9.03 -1.38 -6.03
N LYS A 10 -9.78 -0.32 -5.75
CA LYS A 10 -9.46 0.60 -4.65
C LYS A 10 -10.13 0.10 -3.37
N MET A 11 -9.40 0.12 -2.27
CA MET A 11 -9.95 -0.11 -0.94
C MET A 11 -9.50 0.99 0.01
N THR A 12 -10.32 1.29 1.01
CA THR A 12 -9.91 2.17 2.12
C THR A 12 -9.45 1.29 3.26
N VAL A 13 -8.26 1.56 3.77
CA VAL A 13 -7.70 0.93 4.97
C VAL A 13 -7.49 1.98 6.05
N CYS A 14 -7.31 1.54 7.29
CA CYS A 14 -6.83 2.39 8.36
C CYS A 14 -5.35 2.09 8.65
N ILE A 15 -4.53 3.14 8.73
CA ILE A 15 -3.13 3.10 9.17
C ILE A 15 -2.98 4.23 10.18
N ASP A 16 -2.41 3.96 11.36
CA ASP A 16 -2.27 4.94 12.46
C ASP A 16 -3.58 5.71 12.77
N ASN A 17 -4.71 4.99 12.78
CA ASN A 17 -6.08 5.53 12.97
C ASN A 17 -6.57 6.53 11.90
N ALA A 18 -5.84 6.71 10.80
CA ALA A 18 -6.26 7.51 9.65
C ALA A 18 -6.67 6.63 8.48
N GLN A 19 -7.66 7.07 7.70
CA GLN A 19 -8.14 6.34 6.52
C GLN A 19 -7.32 6.69 5.28
N HIS A 20 -6.85 5.66 4.59
CA HIS A 20 -6.01 5.78 3.40
C HIS A 20 -6.60 4.97 2.24
N PRO A 21 -6.81 5.58 1.06
CA PRO A 21 -7.13 4.83 -0.14
C PRO A 21 -5.89 4.10 -0.64
N LEU A 22 -6.03 2.80 -0.90
CA LEU A 22 -4.99 1.95 -1.49
C LEU A 22 -5.51 1.24 -2.72
N ILE A 23 -4.60 0.91 -3.63
CA ILE A 23 -4.87 0.03 -4.76
C ILE A 23 -4.49 -1.39 -4.35
N ILE A 24 -5.42 -2.32 -4.53
CA ILE A 24 -5.16 -3.75 -4.41
C ILE A 24 -4.74 -4.26 -5.78
N ASP A 25 -3.44 -4.53 -5.88
CA ASP A 25 -2.79 -5.04 -7.06
C ASP A 25 -2.21 -6.41 -6.75
N SER A 26 -2.91 -7.46 -7.17
CA SER A 26 -2.44 -8.84 -7.00
C SER A 26 -1.19 -9.17 -7.84
N GLY A 27 -0.86 -8.33 -8.83
CA GLY A 27 0.36 -8.45 -9.61
C GLY A 27 1.59 -7.81 -8.95
N ALA A 28 1.39 -7.02 -7.88
CA ALA A 28 2.50 -6.38 -7.18
C ALA A 28 3.25 -7.37 -6.30
N HIS A 29 4.57 -7.44 -6.46
CA HIS A 29 5.44 -8.29 -5.62
C HIS A 29 5.46 -7.84 -4.15
N CYS A 30 5.26 -6.55 -3.88
CA CYS A 30 5.24 -5.96 -2.56
C CYS A 30 4.41 -4.68 -2.55
N SER A 31 4.02 -4.23 -1.35
CA SER A 31 3.41 -2.92 -1.17
C SER A 31 4.44 -1.80 -1.39
N ILE A 32 4.05 -0.76 -2.13
CA ILE A 32 4.88 0.40 -2.42
C ILE A 32 4.07 1.66 -2.11
N VAL A 33 4.74 2.66 -1.56
CA VAL A 33 4.17 3.97 -1.26
C VAL A 33 5.17 5.03 -1.70
N ALA A 34 4.65 6.13 -2.27
CA ALA A 34 5.49 7.23 -2.70
C ALA A 34 5.96 8.07 -1.49
N ILE A 35 7.20 8.56 -1.52
CA ILE A 35 7.78 9.30 -0.39
C ILE A 35 6.97 10.56 -0.03
N ASN A 36 6.51 11.30 -1.04
CA ASN A 36 5.65 12.47 -0.84
C ASN A 36 4.30 12.13 -0.18
N TYR A 37 3.78 10.91 -0.36
CA TYR A 37 2.60 10.46 0.36
C TYR A 37 2.92 10.22 1.84
N LEU A 38 4.07 9.59 2.12
CA LEU A 38 4.53 9.38 3.48
C LEU A 38 4.75 10.70 4.23
N ASP A 39 5.41 11.67 3.61
CA ASP A 39 5.71 12.96 4.26
C ASP A 39 4.44 13.71 4.66
N ASN A 40 3.39 13.63 3.85
CA ASN A 40 2.12 14.32 4.09
C ASN A 40 1.25 13.62 5.13
N HIS A 41 1.31 12.30 5.21
CA HIS A 41 0.38 11.50 6.03
C HIS A 41 1.01 10.94 7.30
N PHE A 42 2.33 10.84 7.33
CA PHE A 42 3.09 10.29 8.43
C PHE A 42 4.35 11.13 8.67
N PRO A 43 4.19 12.33 9.23
CA PRO A 43 5.33 13.16 9.58
C PRO A 43 6.26 12.39 10.54
N SER A 44 7.58 12.57 10.38
CA SER A 44 8.63 11.89 11.16
C SER A 44 8.89 10.42 10.83
N LEU A 45 8.31 9.90 9.75
CA LEU A 45 8.51 8.49 9.36
C LEU A 45 9.93 8.22 8.79
N GLU A 46 10.68 9.26 8.43
CA GLU A 46 12.12 9.19 8.14
C GLU A 46 12.91 8.48 9.27
N ASN A 47 12.53 8.73 10.53
CA ASN A 47 13.16 8.12 11.70
C ASN A 47 12.79 6.63 11.89
N GLN A 48 11.79 6.15 11.16
CA GLN A 48 11.32 4.76 11.19
C GLN A 48 11.73 4.00 9.92
N LEU A 49 12.50 4.65 9.04
CA LEU A 49 12.95 4.08 7.79
C LEU A 49 14.07 3.08 8.05
N PHE A 50 13.78 1.79 7.88
CA PHE A 50 14.81 0.77 7.91
C PHE A 50 15.57 0.80 6.58
N PRO A 51 16.91 0.93 6.61
CA PRO A 51 17.70 0.92 5.40
C PRO A 51 17.60 -0.45 4.73
N THR A 52 17.09 -0.48 3.52
CA THR A 52 17.10 -1.68 2.67
C THR A 52 18.28 -1.60 1.71
N LYS A 53 18.91 -2.74 1.41
CA LYS A 53 19.78 -2.82 0.22
C LYS A 53 18.95 -2.34 -0.96
N ALA A 54 19.44 -1.33 -1.69
CA ALA A 54 18.71 -0.69 -2.77
C ALA A 54 18.13 -1.75 -3.73
N LYS A 55 16.83 -2.02 -3.60
CA LYS A 55 16.09 -2.89 -4.50
C LYS A 55 15.50 -2.00 -5.56
N SER A 56 15.79 -2.36 -6.81
CA SER A 56 15.17 -1.70 -7.94
C SER A 56 13.95 -2.49 -8.40
N PHE A 57 12.84 -1.79 -8.56
CA PHE A 57 11.61 -2.35 -9.09
C PHE A 57 11.39 -1.80 -10.49
N ASN A 58 11.05 -2.67 -11.44
CA ASN A 58 10.63 -2.23 -12.76
C ASN A 58 9.14 -1.91 -12.70
N ASN A 59 8.74 -0.79 -13.28
CA ASN A 59 7.34 -0.46 -13.51
C ASN A 59 7.13 -0.18 -15.01
N SER A 60 5.88 0.05 -15.42
CA SER A 60 5.53 0.34 -16.82
C SER A 60 6.19 1.61 -17.39
N SER A 61 6.69 2.48 -16.52
CA SER A 61 7.25 3.80 -16.86
C SER A 61 8.77 3.88 -16.67
N GLY A 62 9.44 2.78 -16.33
CA GLY A 62 10.87 2.74 -16.07
C GLY A 62 11.22 1.97 -14.79
N LYS A 63 12.11 2.56 -13.99
CA LYS A 63 12.72 1.91 -12.82
C LYS A 63 12.51 2.76 -11.58
N MET A 64 12.05 2.13 -10.51
CA MET A 64 11.92 2.72 -9.17
C MET A 64 13.00 2.15 -8.25
N THR A 65 13.56 2.98 -7.39
CA THR A 65 14.55 2.56 -6.39
C THR A 65 13.97 2.69 -5.00
N SER A 66 14.06 1.62 -4.20
CA SER A 66 13.65 1.67 -2.79
C SER A 66 14.57 2.59 -2.00
N ILE A 67 13.97 3.51 -1.24
CA ILE A 67 14.71 4.38 -0.31
C ILE A 67 14.86 3.70 1.06
N GLY A 68 13.87 2.89 1.45
CA GLY A 68 13.88 2.12 2.69
C GLY A 68 12.64 1.26 2.83
N THR A 69 12.48 0.64 3.99
CA THR A 69 11.28 -0.13 4.38
C THR A 69 10.71 0.43 5.66
N ILE A 70 9.38 0.41 5.76
CA ILE A 70 8.65 0.87 6.94
C ILE A 70 7.71 -0.25 7.37
N ILE A 71 7.43 -0.34 8.66
CA ILE A 71 6.51 -1.34 9.21
C ILE A 71 5.31 -0.59 9.75
N LYS A 72 4.13 -0.91 9.21
CA LYS A 72 2.86 -0.33 9.61
C LYS A 72 1.80 -1.41 9.73
N GLU A 73 0.94 -1.27 10.74
CA GLU A 73 -0.27 -2.07 10.83
C GLU A 73 -1.30 -1.51 9.84
N ILE A 74 -1.86 -2.40 9.02
CA ILE A 74 -2.92 -2.08 8.07
C ILE A 74 -4.19 -2.74 8.58
N ILE A 75 -5.15 -1.93 9.02
CA ILE A 75 -6.46 -2.41 9.43
C ILE A 75 -7.39 -2.29 8.23
N ILE A 76 -8.04 -3.38 7.84
CA ILE A 76 -9.11 -3.35 6.84
C ILE A 76 -10.41 -3.12 7.62
N PRO A 77 -10.97 -1.90 7.65
CA PRO A 77 -12.23 -1.66 8.35
C PRO A 77 -13.31 -2.53 7.72
N ASN A 78 -13.96 -3.33 8.56
CA ASN A 78 -14.92 -4.39 8.21
C ASN A 78 -15.62 -4.16 6.86
N ARG A 79 -15.39 -5.07 5.90
CA ARG A 79 -16.44 -5.42 4.94
C ARG A 79 -17.67 -5.75 5.78
N LYS A 80 -18.87 -5.29 5.42
CA LYS A 80 -20.12 -5.75 6.05
C LYS A 80 -20.15 -7.28 5.95
N VAL A 81 -19.69 -7.98 6.99
CA VAL A 81 -19.81 -9.44 7.08
C VAL A 81 -21.16 -9.68 7.73
N ASN A 82 -22.10 -10.24 6.97
CA ASN A 82 -23.33 -10.76 7.54
C ASN A 82 -22.97 -12.02 8.34
N ILE A 83 -22.70 -11.86 9.63
CA ILE A 83 -22.59 -13.00 10.54
C ILE A 83 -24.01 -13.47 10.83
N ARG A 84 -24.45 -14.54 10.17
CA ARG A 84 -25.64 -15.29 10.61
C ARG A 84 -25.18 -16.25 11.70
N LEU A 85 -25.52 -15.94 12.95
CA LEU A 85 -25.54 -16.93 14.01
C LEU A 85 -26.83 -17.73 13.82
N ASN A 86 -26.73 -19.00 13.41
CA ASN A 86 -27.85 -19.92 13.54
C ASN A 86 -27.93 -20.34 15.02
N PRO A 87 -29.13 -20.30 15.65
CA PRO A 87 -29.34 -20.78 17.01
C PRO A 87 -29.11 -22.30 17.13
#